data_AF-A0A835DJC4-F1
#
_entry.id   AF-A0A835DJC4-F1
#
_cell.length_a   1.000
_cell.length_b   1.000
_cell.length_c   1.000
_cell.angle_alpha   90.00
_cell.angle_beta   90.00
_cell.angle_gamma   90.00
#
_symmetry.space_group_name_H-M   'P 1'
#
loop_
_entity.id
_entity.type
_entity.pdbx_description
1 polymer ?
#
loop_
_entity_poly.entity_id
_entity_poly.type
_entity_poly.pdbx_seq_one_letter_code
_entity_poly.pdbx_strand_id
1 'polypeptide(L)'
;MGSAGEKPGKAAVMQICGDASHCYVLHIIHSGIPPILQSLLEDSTSVKVFRFNPVGVSIAGDATKVLKDYNVHIKDLEDLSRLANLKLGGIPRMWGLGSLTEKLTCKQLNKPSRIQMGNWEAEELSEKQLQYAATDAYASWYLHKELKSFPDATDKKNEEVNAVQS
;
A
#
# COMPACT_ATOMS: atom_id res chain seq x y z
N MET A 1 31.72 -12.88 0.74
CA MET A 1 31.53 -13.10 2.19
C MET A 1 30.30 -12.31 2.61
N GLY A 2 29.15 -12.95 2.79
CA GLY A 2 27.94 -12.28 3.26
C GLY A 2 28.01 -12.10 4.77
N SER A 3 27.93 -10.87 5.25
CA SER A 3 27.82 -10.58 6.68
C SER A 3 26.48 -11.09 7.21
N ALA A 4 26.54 -11.69 8.41
CA ALA A 4 25.40 -12.14 9.16
C ALA A 4 24.39 -10.99 9.39
N GLY A 5 23.10 -11.32 9.27
CA GLY A 5 21.99 -10.39 9.22
C GLY A 5 21.94 -9.40 10.38
N GLU A 6 22.14 -8.13 10.04
CA GLU A 6 21.72 -7.01 10.88
C GLU A 6 20.20 -7.06 11.04
N LYS A 7 19.73 -6.78 12.26
CA LYS A 7 18.29 -6.61 12.49
C LYS A 7 17.80 -5.49 11.57
N PRO A 8 16.68 -5.67 10.84
CA PRO A 8 16.16 -4.60 10.00
C PRO A 8 15.92 -3.36 10.86
N GLY A 9 16.41 -2.20 10.37
CA GLY A 9 16.23 -0.90 11.00
C GLY A 9 14.75 -0.53 11.18
N LYS A 10 14.47 0.54 11.93
CA LYS A 10 13.08 0.99 12.16
C LYS A 10 12.42 1.42 10.85
N ALA A 11 11.09 1.39 10.78
CA ALA A 11 10.38 1.94 9.62
C ALA A 11 10.69 3.43 9.49
N ALA A 12 11.33 3.84 8.39
CA ALA A 12 11.91 5.18 8.33
C ALA A 12 10.97 6.26 7.80
N VAL A 13 10.12 5.88 6.85
CA VAL A 13 9.18 6.76 6.16
C VAL A 13 7.79 6.15 6.19
N MET A 14 6.80 6.98 6.50
CA MET A 14 5.40 6.66 6.33
C MET A 14 4.82 7.51 5.20
N GLN A 15 4.11 6.88 4.27
CA GLN A 15 3.39 7.60 3.22
C GLN A 15 1.89 7.49 3.44
N ILE A 16 1.17 8.61 3.33
CA ILE A 16 -0.29 8.66 3.44
C ILE A 16 -0.81 9.45 2.26
N CYS A 17 -1.79 8.93 1.52
CA CYS A 17 -2.49 9.70 0.51
C CYS A 17 -3.98 9.78 0.84
N GLY A 18 -4.48 11.01 1.00
CA GLY A 18 -5.88 11.24 1.39
C GLY A 18 -6.80 11.37 0.19
N ASP A 19 -6.32 12.02 -0.86
CA ASP A 19 -7.09 12.31 -2.08
C ASP A 19 -6.19 12.43 -3.31
N ALA A 20 -6.78 12.81 -4.45
CA ALA A 20 -6.07 12.90 -5.73
C ALA A 20 -5.01 14.01 -5.79
N SER A 21 -5.02 14.94 -4.85
CA SER A 21 -4.15 16.12 -4.79
C SER A 21 -3.19 16.14 -3.59
N HIS A 22 -3.44 15.33 -2.55
CA HIS A 22 -2.66 15.36 -1.31
C HIS A 22 -2.12 13.98 -0.92
N CYS A 23 -0.81 13.79 -1.12
CA CYS A 23 -0.06 12.74 -0.46
C CYS A 23 1.05 13.34 0.43
N TYR A 24 1.22 12.75 1.61
CA TYR A 24 2.19 13.12 2.63
C TYR A 24 3.27 12.06 2.73
N VAL A 25 4.53 12.50 2.81
CA VAL A 25 5.70 11.64 3.05
C VAL A 25 6.32 12.09 4.37
N LEU A 26 6.21 11.26 5.40
CA LEU A 26 6.55 11.58 6.78
C LEU A 26 7.81 10.83 7.20
N HIS A 27 8.84 11.57 7.59
CA HIS A 27 10.14 11.02 8.00
C HIS A 27 10.13 10.58 9.48
N ILE A 28 9.35 9.53 9.76
CA ILE A 28 9.03 9.07 11.12
C ILE A 28 10.23 8.50 11.89
N ILE A 29 11.37 8.21 11.24
CA ILE A 29 12.60 7.87 11.97
C ILE A 29 13.16 9.03 12.78
N HIS A 30 12.98 10.26 12.28
CA HIS A 30 13.49 11.47 12.91
C HIS A 30 12.45 12.10 13.83
N SER A 31 11.19 12.15 13.38
CA SER A 31 10.10 12.80 14.14
C SER A 31 9.35 11.87 15.09
N GLY A 32 9.51 10.55 14.96
CA GLY A 32 8.59 9.59 15.57
C GLY A 32 7.19 9.64 14.95
N ILE A 33 6.19 9.14 15.67
CA ILE A 33 4.78 9.27 15.30
C ILE A 33 4.13 10.27 16.27
N PRO A 34 3.77 11.48 15.80
CA PRO A 34 3.08 12.46 16.65
C PRO A 34 1.69 11.96 17.10
N PRO A 35 1.15 12.42 18.25
CA PRO A 35 -0.14 11.96 18.76
C PRO A 35 -1.32 12.13 17.78
N ILE A 36 -1.30 13.20 16.98
CA ILE A 36 -2.34 13.43 15.97
C ILE A 36 -2.27 12.40 14.83
N LEU A 37 -1.05 12.00 14.44
CA LEU A 37 -0.84 10.96 13.44
C LEU A 37 -1.21 9.59 13.99
N GLN A 38 -0.86 9.29 15.24
CA GLN A 38 -1.29 8.07 15.91
C GLN A 38 -2.83 7.99 15.96
N SER A 39 -3.50 9.07 16.36
CA SER A 39 -4.97 9.13 16.41
C SER A 39 -5.58 8.87 15.03
N LEU A 40 -4.98 9.43 13.97
CA LEU A 40 -5.41 9.18 12.59
C LEU A 40 -5.23 7.71 12.18
N LEU A 41 -4.12 7.07 12.57
CA LEU A 41 -3.81 5.68 12.24
C LEU A 41 -4.69 4.69 13.03
N GLU A 42 -5.05 5.03 14.26
CA GLU A 42 -5.89 4.23 15.17
C GLU A 42 -7.40 4.48 15.01
N ASP A 43 -7.78 5.47 14.20
CA ASP A 43 -9.16 5.77 13.86
C ASP A 43 -9.77 4.70 12.93
N SER A 44 -11.04 4.37 13.14
CA SER A 44 -11.76 3.37 12.33
C SER A 44 -12.77 3.97 11.35
N THR A 45 -12.89 5.31 11.29
CA THR A 45 -13.82 5.97 10.37
C THR A 45 -13.31 6.05 8.94
N SER A 46 -12.01 5.80 8.74
CA SER A 46 -11.34 5.84 7.44
C SER A 46 -10.56 4.55 7.19
N VAL A 47 -10.73 3.95 6.01
CA VAL A 47 -9.95 2.78 5.57
C VAL A 47 -8.53 3.21 5.24
N LYS A 48 -7.54 2.51 5.80
CA LYS A 48 -6.13 2.75 5.55
C LYS A 48 -5.63 1.80 4.46
N VAL A 49 -5.21 2.37 3.35
CA VAL A 49 -4.63 1.62 2.24
C VAL A 49 -3.11 1.65 2.38
N PHE A 50 -2.53 0.54 2.83
CA PHE A 50 -1.08 0.39 2.93
C PHE A 50 -0.50 -0.29 1.71
N ARG A 51 0.77 -0.01 1.44
CA ARG A 51 1.48 -0.44 0.24
C ARG A 51 1.76 -1.96 0.27
N PHE A 52 1.82 -2.55 -0.91
CA PHE A 52 2.43 -3.85 -1.15
C PHE A 52 3.95 -3.79 -1.17
N ASN A 53 4.60 -4.70 -0.45
CA ASN A 53 6.00 -5.01 -0.70
C ASN A 53 6.09 -6.15 -1.75
N PRO A 54 6.81 -5.98 -2.89
CA PRO A 54 6.99 -7.04 -3.88
C PRO A 54 7.70 -8.30 -3.35
N VAL A 55 8.37 -8.23 -2.19
CA VAL A 55 9.07 -9.36 -1.57
C VAL A 55 8.16 -10.28 -0.73
N GLY A 56 6.83 -10.12 -0.81
CA GLY A 56 5.89 -11.02 -0.13
C GLY A 56 5.64 -10.69 1.35
N VAL A 57 6.03 -9.50 1.80
CA VAL A 57 5.58 -8.97 3.09
C VAL A 57 4.27 -8.23 2.84
N SER A 58 3.18 -8.88 3.23
CA SER A 58 1.81 -8.39 3.15
C SER A 58 1.62 -7.07 3.90
N ILE A 59 0.49 -6.40 3.69
CA ILE A 59 0.08 -5.20 4.43
C ILE A 59 0.08 -5.43 5.95
N ALA A 60 -0.17 -6.68 6.39
CA ALA A 60 -0.02 -7.08 7.77
C ALA A 60 1.41 -6.90 8.29
N GLY A 61 2.43 -7.08 7.45
CA GLY A 61 3.83 -6.89 7.82
C GLY A 61 4.23 -5.43 8.02
N ASP A 62 3.74 -4.50 7.20
CA ASP A 62 3.99 -3.07 7.39
C ASP A 62 3.31 -2.56 8.66
N ALA A 63 2.05 -2.96 8.91
CA ALA A 63 1.35 -2.61 10.14
C ALA A 63 2.00 -3.24 11.38
N THR A 64 2.43 -4.50 11.29
CA THR A 64 3.20 -5.17 12.36
C THR A 64 4.52 -4.46 12.62
N LYS A 65 5.18 -3.96 11.57
CA LYS A 65 6.43 -3.21 11.69
C LYS A 65 6.20 -1.88 12.41
N VAL A 66 5.16 -1.12 12.05
CA VAL A 66 4.80 0.13 12.75
C VAL A 66 4.47 -0.15 14.22
N LEU A 67 3.70 -1.20 14.50
CA LEU A 67 3.41 -1.62 15.87
C LEU A 67 4.71 -1.94 16.64
N LYS A 68 5.61 -2.71 16.04
CA LYS A 68 6.87 -3.10 16.69
C LYS A 68 7.82 -1.91 16.92
N ASP A 69 7.93 -1.02 15.95
CA ASP A 69 8.95 0.03 15.95
C ASP A 69 8.50 1.28 16.73
N TYR A 70 7.18 1.53 16.79
CA TYR A 70 6.56 2.74 17.33
C TYR A 70 5.41 2.49 18.33
N ASN A 71 4.99 1.25 18.56
CA ASN A 71 3.86 0.90 19.44
C ASN A 71 2.52 1.53 19.01
N VAL A 72 2.32 1.70 17.70
CA VAL A 72 1.10 2.28 17.11
C VAL A 72 0.31 1.21 16.37
N HIS A 73 -0.98 1.12 16.67
CA HIS A 73 -1.88 0.14 16.06
C HIS A 73 -2.60 0.75 14.87
N ILE A 74 -2.27 0.31 13.66
CA ILE A 74 -3.02 0.77 12.49
C ILE A 74 -4.32 -0.03 12.39
N LYS A 75 -5.46 0.67 12.42
CA LYS A 75 -6.79 0.06 12.26
C LYS A 75 -7.32 0.17 10.83
N ASP A 76 -8.33 -0.65 10.53
CA ASP A 76 -9.07 -0.67 9.25
C ASP A 76 -8.17 -0.73 8.02
N LEU A 77 -7.22 -1.67 8.08
CA LEU A 77 -6.32 -2.00 6.99
C LEU A 77 -7.06 -2.82 5.94
N GLU A 78 -6.99 -2.39 4.69
CA GLU A 78 -7.48 -3.18 3.57
C GLU A 78 -6.33 -3.67 2.67
N ASP A 79 -6.31 -4.99 2.45
CA ASP A 79 -5.40 -5.62 1.50
C ASP A 79 -5.90 -5.45 0.06
N LEU A 80 -5.20 -4.61 -0.71
CA LEU A 80 -5.50 -4.36 -2.12
C LEU A 80 -5.45 -5.63 -3.00
N SER A 81 -4.66 -6.66 -2.65
CA SER A 81 -4.52 -7.87 -3.46
C SER A 81 -5.69 -8.78 -3.18
N ARG A 82 -6.11 -8.85 -1.92
CA ARG A 82 -7.36 -9.49 -1.53
C ARG A 82 -8.55 -8.80 -2.19
N LEU A 83 -8.61 -7.47 -2.16
CA LEU A 83 -9.66 -6.69 -2.81
C LEU A 83 -9.65 -6.91 -4.33
N ALA A 84 -8.47 -6.91 -4.96
CA ALA A 84 -8.35 -7.17 -6.39
C ALA A 84 -8.85 -8.57 -6.77
N ASN A 85 -8.52 -9.61 -6.00
CA ASN A 85 -9.01 -10.97 -6.26
C ASN A 85 -10.54 -11.06 -6.10
N LEU A 86 -11.12 -10.33 -5.14
CA LEU A 86 -12.58 -10.27 -4.95
C LEU A 86 -13.29 -9.57 -6.13
N LYS A 87 -12.73 -8.45 -6.59
CA LYS A 87 -13.36 -7.57 -7.60
C LYS A 87 -13.10 -8.01 -9.05
N LEU A 88 -11.90 -8.50 -9.34
CA LEU A 88 -11.51 -8.89 -10.71
C LEU A 88 -11.87 -10.35 -11.04
N GLY A 89 -12.06 -11.20 -10.03
CA GLY A 89 -12.31 -12.61 -10.21
C GLY A 89 -11.15 -13.37 -10.86
N GLY A 90 -11.43 -14.59 -11.32
CA GLY A 90 -10.43 -15.49 -11.91
C GLY A 90 -9.62 -16.27 -10.85
N ILE A 91 -8.47 -16.82 -11.26
CA ILE A 91 -7.58 -17.56 -10.36
C ILE A 91 -6.93 -16.57 -9.40
N PRO A 92 -7.12 -16.72 -8.07
CA PRO A 92 -6.50 -15.83 -7.09
C PRO A 92 -4.99 -15.80 -7.24
N ARG A 93 -4.41 -14.61 -7.17
CA ARG A 93 -2.96 -14.42 -7.21
C ARG A 93 -2.50 -13.32 -6.29
N MET A 94 -1.20 -13.27 -6.04
CA MET A 94 -0.58 -12.18 -5.32
C MET A 94 -0.36 -10.99 -6.27
N TRP A 95 -1.01 -9.88 -5.97
CA TRP A 95 -0.83 -8.64 -6.70
C TRP A 95 0.25 -7.78 -6.03
N GLY A 96 1.18 -7.27 -6.84
CA GLY A 96 2.06 -6.20 -6.43
C GLY A 96 1.50 -4.87 -6.93
N LEU A 97 1.90 -3.76 -6.31
CA LEU A 97 1.41 -2.44 -6.71
C LEU A 97 1.67 -2.15 -8.20
N GLY A 98 2.83 -2.55 -8.74
CA GLY A 98 3.16 -2.39 -10.17
C GLY A 98 2.26 -3.22 -11.09
N SER A 99 2.10 -4.52 -10.80
CA SER A 99 1.29 -5.42 -11.65
C SER A 99 -0.20 -5.12 -11.58
N LEU A 100 -0.70 -4.63 -10.43
CA LEU A 100 -2.07 -4.17 -10.30
C LEU A 100 -2.29 -2.84 -11.04
N THR A 101 -1.33 -1.91 -10.95
CA THR A 101 -1.36 -0.66 -11.72
C THR A 101 -1.44 -0.94 -13.21
N GLU A 102 -0.57 -1.80 -13.72
CA GLU A 102 -0.56 -2.18 -15.13
C GLU A 102 -1.87 -2.84 -15.56
N LYS A 103 -2.41 -3.74 -14.73
CA LYS A 103 -3.69 -4.40 -15.02
C LYS A 103 -4.87 -3.44 -15.11
N LEU A 104 -4.97 -2.46 -14.20
CA LEU A 104 -6.14 -1.58 -14.11
C LEU A 104 -6.04 -0.34 -14.99
N THR A 105 -4.82 0.14 -15.25
CA THR A 105 -4.61 1.42 -15.94
C THR A 105 -3.90 1.29 -17.29
N CYS A 106 -3.41 0.10 -17.63
CA CYS A 106 -2.53 -0.12 -18.78
C CYS A 106 -1.26 0.75 -18.76
N LYS A 107 -0.86 1.26 -17.59
CA LYS A 107 0.36 2.07 -17.38
C LYS A 107 1.31 1.35 -16.45
N GLN A 108 2.61 1.54 -16.68
CA GLN A 108 3.64 1.00 -15.81
C GLN A 108 4.02 2.00 -14.72
N LEU A 109 4.08 1.51 -13.50
CA LEU A 109 4.57 2.27 -12.36
C LEU A 109 6.11 2.20 -12.36
N ASN A 110 6.77 3.29 -12.76
CA ASN A 110 8.23 3.32 -12.80
C ASN A 110 8.81 3.23 -11.38
N LYS A 111 9.53 2.14 -11.09
CA LYS A 111 10.12 1.86 -9.79
C LYS A 111 11.61 1.59 -9.92
N PRO A 112 12.46 2.62 -10.03
CA PRO A 112 13.89 2.41 -10.08
C PRO A 112 14.37 1.74 -8.79
N SER A 113 14.93 0.53 -8.90
CA SER A 113 15.38 -0.29 -7.77
C SER A 113 16.38 0.45 -6.87
N ARG A 114 17.22 1.29 -7.47
CA ARG A 114 18.19 2.16 -6.76
C ARG A 114 17.51 3.13 -5.78
N ILE A 115 16.32 3.62 -6.09
CA ILE A 115 15.58 4.51 -5.18
C ILE A 115 14.85 3.68 -4.12
N GLN A 116 14.23 2.57 -4.52
CA GLN A 116 13.55 1.67 -3.59
C GLN A 116 14.49 1.15 -2.48
N MET A 117 15.72 0.78 -2.84
CA MET A 117 16.76 0.30 -1.93
C MET A 117 17.71 1.43 -1.46
N GLY A 118 17.33 2.69 -1.68
CA GLY A 118 18.11 3.84 -1.23
C GLY A 118 18.12 3.96 0.30
N ASN A 119 18.97 4.84 0.83
CA ASN A 119 18.99 5.14 2.25
C ASN A 119 17.76 5.99 2.63
N TRP A 120 16.73 5.35 3.18
CA TRP A 120 15.52 6.01 3.70
C TRP A 120 15.68 6.55 5.12
N GLU A 121 16.82 6.29 5.77
CA GLU A 121 17.18 6.83 7.10
C GLU A 121 18.08 8.07 7.00
N ALA A 122 18.33 8.56 5.78
CA ALA A 122 19.11 9.76 5.55
C ALA A 122 18.51 10.97 6.30
N GLU A 123 19.34 11.96 6.61
CA GLU A 123 18.89 13.20 7.27
C GLU A 123 17.82 13.92 6.43
N GLU A 124 18.04 13.99 5.12
CA GLU A 124 17.09 14.54 4.15
C GLU A 124 16.83 13.53 3.03
N LEU A 125 15.56 13.42 2.60
CA LEU A 125 15.19 12.64 1.43
C LEU A 125 15.46 13.44 0.16
N SER A 126 16.04 12.77 -0.83
CA SER A 126 16.14 13.36 -2.17
C SER A 126 14.75 13.57 -2.80
N GLU A 127 14.65 14.54 -3.73
CA GLU A 127 13.42 14.77 -4.49
C GLU A 127 12.90 13.49 -5.19
N LYS A 128 13.82 12.64 -5.67
CA LYS A 128 13.48 11.35 -6.29
C LYS A 128 12.88 10.37 -5.28
N GLN A 129 13.36 10.35 -4.04
CA GLN A 129 12.78 9.53 -2.97
C GLN A 129 11.41 10.03 -2.56
N LEU A 130 11.24 11.35 -2.43
CA LEU A 130 9.95 11.97 -2.14
C LEU A 130 8.92 11.65 -3.24
N GLN A 131 9.30 11.86 -4.50
CA GLN A 131 8.43 11.57 -5.64
C GLN A 131 8.08 10.08 -5.70
N TYR A 132 9.04 9.17 -5.48
CA TYR A 132 8.79 7.73 -5.43
C TYR A 132 7.78 7.37 -4.34
N ALA A 133 8.01 7.85 -3.11
CA ALA A 133 7.16 7.61 -1.96
C ALA A 133 5.73 8.14 -2.17
N ALA A 134 5.59 9.38 -2.63
CA ALA A 134 4.31 9.98 -2.92
C ALA A 134 3.56 9.25 -4.06
N THR A 135 4.28 8.85 -5.11
CA THR A 135 3.70 8.11 -6.25
C THR A 135 3.17 6.75 -5.83
N ASP A 136 3.88 6.04 -4.95
CA ASP A 136 3.41 4.75 -4.43
C ASP A 136 2.16 4.89 -3.54
N ALA A 137 2.10 5.96 -2.74
CA ALA A 137 0.92 6.25 -1.92
C ALA A 137 -0.30 6.61 -2.78
N TYR A 138 -0.10 7.49 -3.77
CA TYR A 138 -1.13 7.86 -4.74
C TYR A 138 -1.65 6.64 -5.51
N ALA A 139 -0.75 5.81 -6.05
CA ALA A 139 -1.13 4.63 -6.80
C ALA A 139 -1.95 3.67 -5.94
N SER A 140 -1.56 3.46 -4.67
CA SER A 140 -2.31 2.60 -3.75
C SER A 140 -3.72 3.14 -3.49
N TRP A 141 -3.84 4.44 -3.18
CA TRP A 141 -5.13 5.11 -2.99
C TRP A 141 -6.03 5.03 -4.24
N TYR A 142 -5.47 5.32 -5.41
CA TYR A 142 -6.18 5.31 -6.68
C TYR A 142 -6.70 3.91 -7.00
N LEU A 143 -5.87 2.87 -6.90
CA LEU A 143 -6.29 1.50 -7.19
C LEU A 143 -7.35 1.00 -6.20
N HIS A 144 -7.27 1.40 -4.93
CA HIS A 144 -8.31 1.10 -3.95
C HIS A 144 -9.64 1.71 -4.38
N LYS A 145 -9.64 3.00 -4.74
CA LYS A 145 -10.83 3.71 -5.23
C LYS A 145 -11.43 3.04 -6.47
N GLU A 146 -10.61 2.71 -7.46
CA GLU A 146 -11.06 2.03 -8.68
C GLU A 146 -11.66 0.65 -8.38
N LEU A 147 -10.98 -0.18 -7.58
CA LEU A 147 -11.47 -1.50 -7.22
C LEU A 147 -12.79 -1.45 -6.45
N LYS A 148 -12.97 -0.47 -5.56
CA LYS A 148 -14.23 -0.28 -4.83
C LYS A 148 -15.39 0.12 -5.75
N SER A 149 -15.11 0.73 -6.90
CA SER A 149 -16.14 1.06 -7.89
C SER A 149 -16.67 -0.16 -8.66
N PHE A 150 -15.94 -1.28 -8.67
CA PHE A 150 -16.37 -2.49 -9.35
C PHE A 150 -17.35 -3.31 -8.48
N PRO A 151 -18.34 -3.99 -9.09
CA PRO A 151 -19.12 -5.00 -8.38
C PRO A 151 -18.26 -6.19 -8.00
N ASP A 152 -18.69 -7.00 -7.04
CA ASP A 152 -17.96 -8.21 -6.69
C ASP A 152 -18.05 -9.22 -7.83
N ALA A 153 -16.97 -9.96 -8.09
CA ALA A 153 -16.93 -10.91 -9.21
C ALA A 153 -17.93 -12.07 -9.03
N THR A 154 -18.40 -12.31 -7.80
CA THR A 154 -19.47 -13.27 -7.48
C THR A 154 -20.83 -12.81 -7.98
N ASP A 155 -21.08 -11.49 -8.00
CA ASP A 155 -22.36 -10.93 -8.46
C ASP A 155 -22.50 -11.09 -9.97
N LYS A 156 -21.39 -10.90 -10.71
CA LYS A 156 -21.35 -11.10 -12.17
C LYS A 156 -21.68 -12.54 -12.60
N LYS A 157 -21.21 -13.55 -11.85
CA LYS A 157 -21.53 -14.95 -12.15
C LYS A 157 -23.01 -15.25 -11.95
N ASN A 158 -23.64 -14.65 -10.95
CA ASN A 158 -25.06 -14.87 -10.67
C ASN A 158 -25.95 -14.18 -11.72
N GLU A 159 -25.56 -12.99 -12.18
CA GLU A 159 -26.25 -12.29 -13.27
C GLU A 159 -26.13 -13.01 -14.62
N GLU A 160 -24.93 -13.50 -14.98
CA GLU A 160 -24.73 -14.28 -16.22
C GLU A 160 -25.50 -15.61 -16.19
N VAL A 161 -25.53 -16.32 -15.06
CA VAL A 161 -26.27 -17.60 -14.94
C VAL A 161 -27.78 -17.37 -15.05
N ASN A 162 -28.31 -16.30 -14.44
CA ASN A 162 -29.73 -15.96 -14.53
C ASN A 162 -30.15 -15.48 -15.94
N ALA A 163 -29.27 -14.78 -16.66
CA ALA A 163 -29.51 -14.33 -18.03
C ALA A 163 -29.49 -15.47 -19.07
N VAL A 164 -28.84 -16.60 -18.77
CA VAL A 164 -28.81 -17.79 -19.64
C VAL A 164 -29.97 -18.76 -19.34
N GLN A 165 -30.64 -18.60 -18.20
CA GLN A 165 -31.78 -19.41 -17.77
C GLN A 165 -33.15 -18.77 -18.03
N SER A 166 -33.20 -17.61 -18.69
CA SER A 166 -34.41 -16.89 -19.13
C SER A 166 -34.55 -16.91 -20.65
#